data_AF-A0A3S0SFT4-F1
#
_entry.id   AF-A0A3S0SFT4-F1
#
_cell.length_a   1.000
_cell.length_b   1.000
_cell.length_c   1.000
_cell.angle_alpha   90.00
_cell.angle_beta   90.00
_cell.angle_gamma   90.00
#
_symmetry.space_group_name_H-M   'P 1'
#
loop_
_entity.id
_entity.type
_entity.pdbx_description
1 polymer ?
#
loop_
_entity_poly.entity_id
_entity_poly.type
_entity_poly.pdbx_seq_one_letter_code
_entity_poly.pdbx_strand_id
1 'polypeptide(L)' 'MLHPTFATPDLTTFCRLDELGLVAVGQLIEPDRATIECRVVEDDPWCRKCGVEGVPRDTVTRR' A
#
# COMPACT_ATOMS: atom_id res chain seq x y z
N MET A 1 -32.13 12.60 3.15
CA MET A 1 -31.04 13.51 3.53
C MET A 1 -29.81 12.64 3.76
N LEU A 2 -28.80 12.72 2.90
CA LEU A 2 -27.54 12.01 3.10
C LEU A 2 -26.72 12.78 4.13
N HIS A 3 -26.61 12.25 5.35
CA HIS A 3 -25.66 12.79 6.32
C HIS A 3 -24.26 12.36 5.87
N PRO A 4 -23.32 13.28 5.62
CA PRO A 4 -21.94 12.89 5.38
C PRO A 4 -21.43 12.21 6.65
N THR A 5 -21.26 10.90 6.59
CA THR A 5 -20.60 10.14 7.65
C THR A 5 -19.12 10.48 7.59
N PHE A 6 -18.64 11.26 8.55
CA PHE A 6 -17.20 11.43 8.75
C PHE A 6 -16.65 10.11 9.30
N ALA A 7 -16.29 9.20 8.42
CA ALA A 7 -15.50 8.03 8.77
C ALA A 7 -14.02 8.42 8.73
N THR A 8 -13.19 7.78 9.56
CA THR A 8 -11.74 7.84 9.38
C THR A 8 -11.44 7.42 7.94
N PRO A 9 -10.79 8.28 7.13
CA PRO A 9 -10.50 7.92 5.75
C PRO A 9 -9.64 6.66 5.77
N ASP A 10 -10.06 5.65 5.01
CA ASP A 10 -9.22 4.49 4.76
C ASP A 10 -7.94 4.98 4.08
N LEU A 11 -6.82 4.86 4.78
CA LEU A 11 -5.52 5.33 4.30
C LEU A 11 -5.09 4.60 3.02
N THR A 12 -5.58 3.38 2.81
CA THR A 12 -5.32 2.62 1.58
C THR A 12 -5.90 3.36 0.39
N THR A 13 -7.19 3.66 0.43
CA THR A 13 -7.88 4.42 -0.63
C THR A 13 -7.40 5.88 -0.70
N PHE A 14 -7.22 6.55 0.44
CA PHE A 14 -6.83 7.97 0.49
C PHE A 14 -5.46 8.22 -0.15
N CYS A 15 -4.49 7.35 0.11
CA CYS A 15 -3.15 7.42 -0.47
C CYS A 15 -3.04 6.69 -1.82
N ARG A 16 -4.14 6.17 -2.39
CA ARG A 16 -4.21 5.41 -3.65
C ARG A 16 -3.26 4.20 -3.68
N LEU A 17 -3.11 3.55 -2.53
CA LEU A 17 -2.24 2.37 -2.36
C LEU A 17 -2.84 1.13 -3.03
N ASP A 18 -4.17 1.05 -3.10
CA ASP A 18 -4.92 0.02 -3.79
C ASP A 18 -4.56 -0.08 -5.28
N GLU A 19 -4.33 1.06 -5.95
CA GLU A 19 -3.87 1.11 -7.34
C GLU A 19 -2.46 0.50 -7.52
N LEU A 20 -1.68 0.46 -6.44
CA LEU A 20 -0.33 -0.11 -6.39
C LEU A 20 -0.33 -1.55 -5.86
N GLY A 21 -1.49 -2.12 -5.51
CA GLY A 21 -1.58 -3.44 -4.87
C GLY A 21 -1.07 -3.44 -3.43
N LEU A 22 -1.10 -2.28 -2.76
CA LEU A 22 -0.64 -2.10 -1.38
C LEU A 22 -1.83 -1.82 -0.45
N VAL A 23 -1.69 -2.23 0.81
CA VAL A 23 -2.60 -1.89 1.93
C VAL A 23 -1.84 -1.17 3.02
N ALA A 24 -2.44 -0.11 3.58
CA ALA A 24 -1.90 0.55 4.75
C ALA A 24 -2.14 -0.32 6.01
N VAL A 25 -1.07 -0.65 6.73
CA VAL A 25 -1.15 -1.46 7.97
C VAL A 25 -0.74 -0.67 9.22
N GLY A 26 -0.18 0.52 9.05
CA GLY A 26 0.24 1.39 10.14
C GLY A 26 0.58 2.79 9.66
N GLN A 27 0.69 3.73 10.60
CA GLN A 27 1.16 5.08 10.33
C GLN A 27 2.00 5.62 11.50
N LEU A 28 2.95 6.49 11.19
CA LEU A 28 3.69 7.31 12.14
C LEU A 28 3.56 8.77 11.72
N ILE A 29 3.08 9.61 12.62
CA ILE A 29 2.90 11.04 12.39
C ILE A 29 3.96 11.81 13.18
N GLU A 30 4.70 12.66 12.47
CA GLU A 30 5.74 13.55 12.98
C GLU A 30 5.36 15.00 12.63
N PRO A 31 5.96 16.01 13.27
CA PRO A 31 5.59 17.42 13.04
C PRO A 31 5.69 17.88 11.59
N ASP A 32 6.58 17.27 10.80
CA ASP A 32 6.90 17.65 9.43
C ASP A 32 6.55 16.57 8.38
N ARG A 33 6.16 15.36 8.80
CA ARG A 33 5.87 14.24 7.90
C ARG A 33 4.90 13.22 8.48
N ALA A 34 4.25 12.50 7.58
CA ALA A 34 3.52 11.27 7.89
C ALA A 34 4.16 10.11 7.13
N THR A 35 4.50 9.04 7.85
CA THR A 35 5.01 7.80 7.27
C THR A 35 3.91 6.75 7.31
N ILE A 36 3.63 6.10 6.19
CA ILE A 36 2.67 4.99 6.10
C ILE A 36 3.43 3.68 5.99
N GLU A 37 3.12 2.72 6.86
CA GLU A 37 3.56 1.35 6.70
C GLU A 37 2.62 0.64 5.74
N CYS A 38 3.16 0.16 4.62
CA CYS A 38 2.41 -0.55 3.59
C CYS A 38 2.81 -2.02 3.54
N ARG A 39 1.86 -2.88 3.18
CA ARG A 39 2.11 -4.27 2.79
C ARG A 39 1.50 -4.56 1.43
N VAL A 40 2.07 -5.52 0.71
CA VAL A 40 1.48 -6.03 -0.53
C VAL A 40 0.22 -6.82 -0.18
N VAL A 41 -0.89 -6.57 -0.88
CA VAL A 41 -2.18 -7.25 -0.64
C VAL A 41 -2.09 -8.72 -1.03
N GLU A 42 -1.59 -8.98 -2.24
CA GLU A 42 -1.22 -10.30 -2.73
C GLU A 42 0.09 -10.18 -3.47
N ASP A 43 1.09 -10.97 -3.07
CA ASP A 43 2.27 -11.18 -3.91
C ASP A 43 1.79 -11.92 -5.16
N ASP A 44 1.58 -11.20 -6.27
CA ASP A 44 1.41 -11.78 -7.59
C ASP A 44 2.81 -12.01 -8.15
N PRO A 45 3.34 -13.25 -8.09
CA PRO A 45 4.67 -13.51 -8.59
C PRO A 45 4.67 -13.55 -10.11
N TRP A 46 3.54 -13.39 -10.81
CA TRP A 46 3.48 -13.56 -12.26
C TRP A 46 3.53 -12.24 -13.00
N CYS A 47 4.42 -12.13 -13.98
CA CYS A 47 4.48 -10.94 -14.83
C CYS A 47 3.24 -10.87 -15.74
N ARG A 48 2.39 -9.83 -15.58
CA ARG A 48 1.21 -9.64 -16.44
C ARG A 48 1.52 -9.45 -17.94
N LYS A 49 2.77 -9.17 -18.31
CA LYS A 49 3.19 -9.01 -19.71
C LYS A 49 3.63 -10.32 -20.36
N CYS A 50 4.38 -11.18 -19.66
CA CYS A 50 4.97 -12.40 -20.24
C CYS A 50 4.53 -13.71 -19.57
N GLY A 51 3.83 -13.65 -18.44
CA GLY A 51 3.35 -14.82 -17.69
C GLY A 51 4.42 -15.62 -16.95
N VAL A 52 5.68 -15.15 -16.94
CA VAL A 52 6.78 -15.79 -16.21
C VAL A 52 6.82 -15.29 -14.77
N GLU A 53 7.28 -16.13 -13.86
CA GLU A 53 7.54 -15.76 -12.46
C GLU A 53 8.56 -14.60 -12.38
N GLY A 54 8.20 -13.56 -11.66
CA GLY A 54 8.98 -12.37 -11.42
C GLY A 54 10.04 -12.64 -10.37
N VAL A 55 11.23 -12.10 -10.59
CA VAL A 55 12.32 -12.14 -9.62
C VAL A 55 12.35 -10.80 -8.89
N PRO A 56 12.32 -10.75 -7.54
CA PRO A 56 12.46 -9.52 -6.78
C PRO A 56 13.70 -8.75 -7.23
N ARG A 57 13.53 -7.45 -7.52
CA ARG A 57 14.65 -6.54 -7.80
C ARG A 57 14.74 -5.52 -6.68
N ASP A 58 15.97 -5.09 -6.40
CA ASP A 58 16.27 -4.00 -5.46
C ASP A 58 15.75 -4.22 -4.02
N THR A 59 15.59 -5.48 -3.61
CA THR A 59 15.19 -5.83 -2.24
C THR A 59 16.34 -5.56 -1.26
N VAL A 60 16.08 -4.74 -0.24
CA VAL A 60 17.01 -4.51 0.86
C VAL A 60 16.64 -5.42 2.03
N THR A 61 17.43 -6.46 2.27
CA THR A 61 17.26 -7.31 3.46
C THR A 61 17.74 -6.55 4.69
N ARG A 62 16.83 -6.17 5.60
CA ARG A 62 17.20 -5.65 6.92
C ARG A 62 17.43 -6.82 7.89
N ARG A 63 18.47 -6.71 8.70
CA ARG A 63 18.90 -7.70 9.69
C ARG A 63 18.55 -7.22 11.10
#